data_AF-A0A2V6HFS5-F1
#
_entry.id   AF-A0A2V6HFS5-F1
#
_cell.length_a   1.000
_cell.length_b   1.000
_cell.length_c   1.000
_cell.angle_alpha   90.00
_cell.angle_beta   90.00
_cell.angle_gamma   90.00
#
_symmetry.space_group_name_H-M   'P 1'
#
loop_
_entity.id
_entity.type
_entity.pdbx_description
1 polymer ?
#
loop_
_entity_poly.entity_id
_entity_poly.type
_entity_poly.pdbx_seq_one_letter_code
_entity_poly.pdbx_strand_id
1 'polypeptide(L)'
;MELSWLENLLQNKRTVWIAAGVTIFLFLIADLPWQLGDYDQAKQAFTSFEMIKEGRWFYQQTPHQHVATKPPLVGWISAGVFTLTQSWDVAWRLPSLLTAIALSILLFRSAGSAYGSIAG
;
A
#
# COMPACT_ATOMS: atom_id res chain seq x y z
N MET A 1 -5.69 3.15 40.85
CA MET A 1 -4.74 3.92 40.04
C MET A 1 -5.56 4.45 38.87
N GLU A 2 -5.94 5.72 38.92
CA GLU A 2 -6.78 6.35 37.89
C GLU A 2 -5.98 6.38 36.58
N LEU A 3 -6.45 5.64 35.56
CA LEU A 3 -5.88 5.71 34.21
C LEU A 3 -6.04 7.14 33.70
N SER A 4 -4.96 7.70 33.14
CA SER A 4 -4.98 9.03 32.55
C SER A 4 -6.03 9.08 31.44
N TRP A 5 -6.67 10.24 31.22
CA TRP A 5 -7.74 10.39 30.22
C TRP A 5 -7.34 9.88 28.82
N LEU A 6 -6.05 9.98 28.47
CA LEU A 6 -5.49 9.45 27.22
C LEU A 6 -5.53 7.93 27.12
N GLU A 7 -5.23 7.22 28.21
CA GLU A 7 -5.29 5.75 28.25
C GLU A 7 -6.74 5.28 28.14
N ASN A 8 -7.67 5.99 28.76
CA ASN A 8 -9.10 5.70 28.66
C ASN A 8 -9.65 5.94 27.24
N LEU A 9 -9.15 6.97 26.55
CA LEU A 9 -9.50 7.25 25.16
C LEU A 9 -9.02 6.13 24.22
N LEU A 10 -7.77 5.68 24.38
CA LEU A 10 -7.15 4.65 23.53
C LEU A 10 -7.67 3.22 23.82
N GLN A 11 -7.97 2.89 25.08
CA GLN A 11 -8.50 1.58 25.46
C GLN A 11 -9.97 1.37 25.07
N ASN A 12 -10.68 2.44 24.71
CA ASN A 12 -12.09 2.33 24.32
C ASN A 12 -12.21 1.77 22.90
N LYS A 13 -12.76 0.56 22.77
CA LYS A 13 -13.06 -0.11 21.48
C LYS A 13 -13.77 0.81 20.49
N ARG A 14 -14.64 1.71 20.96
CA ARG A 14 -15.37 2.66 20.11
C ARG A 14 -14.45 3.69 19.47
N THR A 15 -13.43 4.18 20.18
CA THR A 15 -12.44 5.13 19.64
C THR A 15 -11.64 4.48 18.51
N VAL A 16 -11.21 3.23 18.70
CA VAL A 16 -10.48 2.47 17.67
C VAL A 16 -11.31 2.34 16.39
N TRP A 17 -12.60 1.99 16.51
CA TRP A 17 -13.50 1.90 15.35
C TRP A 17 -13.77 3.25 14.69
N ILE A 18 -13.89 4.34 15.46
CA ILE A 18 -14.05 5.70 14.91
C ILE A 18 -12.78 6.10 14.17
N ALA A 19 -11.61 5.90 14.76
CA ALA A 19 -10.32 6.21 14.13
C ALA A 19 -10.15 5.40 12.83
N ALA A 20 -10.43 4.10 12.85
CA ALA A 20 -10.41 3.26 11.65
C ALA A 20 -11.38 3.78 10.57
N GLY A 21 -12.61 4.12 10.95
CA GLY A 21 -13.60 4.70 10.04
C GLY A 21 -13.15 6.03 9.44
N VAL A 22 -12.57 6.92 10.24
CA VAL A 22 -12.01 8.21 9.78
C VAL A 22 -10.84 7.98 8.84
N THR A 23 -9.91 7.08 9.17
CA THR A 23 -8.77 6.76 8.29
C THR A 23 -9.26 6.20 6.95
N ILE A 24 -10.22 5.27 6.96
CA ILE A 24 -10.80 4.72 5.72
C ILE A 24 -11.50 5.82 4.93
N PHE A 25 -12.27 6.69 5.58
CA PHE A 25 -12.97 7.79 4.91
C PHE A 25 -11.99 8.80 4.28
N LEU A 26 -10.95 9.19 5.00
CA LEU A 26 -9.89 10.07 4.48
C LEU A 26 -9.14 9.42 3.32
N PHE A 27 -8.84 8.13 3.42
CA PHE A 27 -8.26 7.35 2.32
C PHE A 27 -9.16 7.37 1.09
N LEU A 28 -10.46 7.08 1.25
CA LEU A 28 -11.42 7.08 0.16
C LEU A 28 -11.52 8.45 -0.52
N ILE A 29 -11.53 9.56 0.25
CA ILE A 29 -11.59 10.91 -0.34
C ILE A 29 -10.28 11.28 -1.04
N ALA A 30 -9.13 10.93 -0.47
CA ALA A 30 -7.84 11.27 -1.05
C ALA A 30 -7.55 10.49 -2.35
N ASP A 31 -8.03 9.26 -2.45
CA ASP A 31 -7.69 8.33 -3.53
C ASP A 31 -8.83 8.08 -4.53
N LEU A 32 -10.03 8.68 -4.41
CA LEU A 32 -11.14 8.49 -5.37
C LEU A 32 -11.59 9.80 -6.08
N PRO A 33 -11.79 9.78 -7.41
CA PRO A 33 -11.52 8.68 -8.33
C PRO A 33 -10.01 8.55 -8.60
N TRP A 34 -9.45 7.37 -8.32
CA TRP A 34 -8.01 7.12 -8.44
C TRP A 34 -7.56 7.29 -9.89
N GLN A 35 -6.78 8.32 -10.18
CA GLN A 35 -6.21 8.56 -11.50
C GLN A 35 -4.77 8.07 -11.56
N LEU A 36 -4.45 7.22 -12.53
CA LEU A 36 -3.10 6.69 -12.71
C LEU A 36 -2.05 7.77 -13.04
N GLY A 37 -2.51 8.94 -13.50
CA GLY A 37 -1.67 10.08 -13.87
C GLY A 37 -1.03 10.80 -12.69
N ASP A 38 -1.53 10.59 -11.47
CA ASP A 38 -1.02 11.25 -10.28
C ASP A 38 0.18 10.51 -9.66
N TYR A 39 1.07 11.29 -9.03
CA TYR A 39 2.10 10.81 -8.10
C TYR A 39 3.04 9.69 -8.60
N ASP A 40 3.76 9.90 -9.71
CA ASP A 40 4.79 8.94 -10.19
C ASP A 40 4.28 7.48 -10.37
N GLN A 41 2.98 7.22 -10.18
CA GLN A 41 2.39 5.88 -10.18
C GLN A 41 2.36 5.34 -11.58
N ALA A 42 2.00 6.17 -12.57
CA ALA A 42 2.14 5.85 -13.99
C ALA A 42 3.57 5.40 -14.35
N LYS A 43 4.60 6.08 -13.83
CA LYS A 43 6.00 5.70 -14.13
C LYS A 43 6.36 4.33 -13.54
N GLN A 44 5.85 4.02 -12.35
CA GLN A 44 6.07 2.72 -11.70
C GLN A 44 5.26 1.61 -12.38
N ALA A 45 3.99 1.87 -12.69
CA ALA A 45 3.08 0.99 -13.41
C ALA A 45 3.60 0.64 -14.81
N PHE A 46 4.24 1.60 -15.49
CA PHE A 46 4.81 1.40 -16.81
C PHE A 46 5.92 0.34 -16.82
N THR A 47 6.68 0.20 -15.73
CA THR A 47 7.75 -0.81 -15.66
C THR A 47 7.22 -2.24 -15.82
N SER A 48 6.10 -2.59 -15.16
CA SER A 48 5.49 -3.92 -15.31
C SER A 48 4.80 -4.09 -16.66
N PHE A 49 4.32 -3.00 -17.26
CA PHE A 49 3.79 -3.01 -18.61
C PHE A 49 4.86 -3.37 -19.64
N GLU A 50 6.04 -2.74 -19.60
CA GLU A 50 7.16 -3.07 -20.50
C GLU A 50 7.64 -4.53 -20.30
N MET A 51 7.63 -5.05 -19.08
CA MET A 51 7.99 -6.45 -18.82
C MET A 51 7.06 -7.42 -19.54
N ILE A 52 5.74 -7.19 -19.46
CA ILE A 52 4.73 -8.07 -20.04
C ILE A 52 4.60 -7.89 -21.56
N LYS A 53 4.66 -6.64 -22.05
CA LYS A 53 4.41 -6.34 -23.47
C LYS A 53 5.67 -6.38 -24.32
N GLU A 54 6.82 -6.00 -23.77
CA GLU A 54 8.08 -5.87 -24.52
C GLU A 54 9.15 -6.86 -24.05
N GLY A 55 8.89 -7.65 -22.99
CA GLY A 55 9.87 -8.61 -22.46
C GLY A 55 11.06 -7.95 -21.76
N ARG A 56 10.94 -6.68 -21.35
CA ARG A 56 12.03 -5.94 -20.70
C ARG A 56 12.07 -6.19 -19.19
N TRP A 57 12.66 -7.30 -18.77
CA TRP A 57 12.66 -7.73 -17.35
C TRP A 57 13.70 -7.05 -16.46
N PHE A 58 14.83 -6.60 -17.04
CA PHE A 58 15.96 -6.05 -16.27
C PHE A 58 16.29 -4.60 -16.55
N TYR A 59 15.89 -4.09 -17.73
CA TYR A 59 16.21 -2.74 -18.16
C TYR A 59 14.95 -2.04 -18.68
N GLN A 60 14.39 -1.16 -17.84
CA GLN A 60 13.15 -0.44 -18.13
C GLN A 60 13.41 1.02 -18.48
N GLN A 61 12.50 1.58 -19.25
CA GLN A 61 12.45 2.99 -19.57
C GLN A 61 11.20 3.59 -18.94
N THR A 62 11.27 4.87 -18.62
CA THR A 62 10.09 5.65 -18.27
C THR A 62 9.27 5.90 -19.54
N PRO A 63 7.99 6.31 -19.43
CA PRO A 63 7.18 6.69 -20.59
C PRO A 63 7.82 7.76 -21.49
N HIS A 64 8.77 8.54 -20.96
CA HIS A 64 9.51 9.58 -21.67
C HIS A 64 10.91 9.11 -22.11
N GLN A 65 11.12 7.80 -22.25
CA GLN A 65 12.36 7.16 -22.73
C GLN A 65 13.61 7.39 -21.86
N HIS A 66 13.47 7.94 -20.66
CA HIS A 66 14.58 8.01 -19.70
C HIS A 66 14.76 6.66 -19.02
N VAL A 67 15.99 6.30 -18.67
CA VAL A 67 16.27 5.07 -17.92
C VAL A 67 15.52 5.08 -16.59
N ALA A 68 14.80 4.00 -16.28
CA ALA A 68 14.17 3.84 -14.98
C ALA A 68 15.26 3.70 -13.91
N THR A 69 15.25 4.59 -12.92
CA THR A 69 16.26 4.59 -11.83
C THR A 69 15.86 3.71 -10.64
N LYS A 70 14.58 3.34 -10.55
CA LYS A 70 14.06 2.47 -9.49
C LYS A 70 14.33 0.99 -9.83
N PRO A 71 14.65 0.14 -8.83
CA PRO A 71 14.83 -1.28 -9.08
C PRO A 71 13.53 -1.96 -9.56
N PRO A 72 13.61 -3.03 -10.37
CA PRO A 72 12.47 -3.63 -11.06
C PRO A 72 11.55 -4.48 -10.16
N LEU A 73 11.85 -4.62 -8.86
CA LEU A 73 11.13 -5.54 -7.97
C LEU A 73 9.62 -5.30 -7.94
N VAL A 74 9.20 -4.04 -7.81
CA VAL A 74 7.76 -3.68 -7.82
C VAL A 74 7.14 -4.05 -9.16
N GLY A 75 7.87 -3.81 -10.26
CA GLY A 75 7.48 -4.20 -11.60
C GLY A 75 7.26 -5.71 -11.73
N TRP A 76 8.16 -6.54 -11.19
CA TRP A 76 8.02 -8.01 -11.22
C TRP A 76 6.81 -8.50 -10.43
N ILE A 77 6.56 -7.94 -9.25
CA ILE A 77 5.38 -8.29 -8.44
C ILE A 77 4.10 -7.94 -9.21
N SER A 78 4.01 -6.71 -9.74
CA SER A 78 2.86 -6.30 -10.55
C SER A 78 2.71 -7.12 -11.82
N ALA A 79 3.81 -7.47 -12.51
CA ALA A 79 3.78 -8.34 -13.68
C ALA A 79 3.24 -9.73 -13.32
N GLY A 80 3.67 -10.31 -12.19
CA GLY A 80 3.15 -11.57 -11.67
C GLY A 80 1.66 -11.50 -11.34
N VAL A 81 1.22 -10.46 -10.63
CA VAL A 81 -0.22 -10.25 -10.36
C VAL A 81 -1.01 -10.10 -11.65
N PHE A 82 -0.50 -9.35 -12.63
CA PHE A 82 -1.13 -9.22 -13.94
C PHE A 82 -1.26 -10.57 -14.65
N THR A 83 -0.22 -11.43 -14.63
CA THR A 83 -0.31 -12.75 -15.26
C THR A 83 -1.43 -13.62 -14.68
N LEU A 84 -1.73 -13.44 -13.39
CA LEU A 84 -2.79 -14.18 -12.70
C LEU A 84 -4.19 -13.56 -12.88
N THR A 85 -4.30 -12.24 -12.89
CA THR A 85 -5.59 -11.53 -12.86
C THR A 85 -6.02 -10.96 -14.21
N GLN A 86 -5.08 -10.82 -15.14
CA GLN A 86 -5.25 -10.16 -16.44
C GLN A 86 -5.85 -8.75 -16.35
N SER A 87 -5.71 -8.10 -15.19
CA SER A 87 -6.24 -6.76 -14.91
C SER A 87 -5.13 -5.83 -14.42
N TRP A 88 -4.91 -4.74 -15.16
CA TRP A 88 -3.92 -3.73 -14.80
C TRP A 88 -4.29 -2.97 -13.53
N ASP A 89 -5.59 -2.68 -13.33
CA ASP A 89 -6.07 -2.05 -12.10
C ASP A 89 -5.73 -2.90 -10.87
N VAL A 90 -5.90 -4.21 -10.95
CA VAL A 90 -5.54 -5.10 -9.85
C VAL A 90 -4.03 -5.23 -9.71
N ALA A 91 -3.31 -5.41 -10.82
CA ALA A 91 -1.86 -5.59 -10.84
C ALA A 91 -1.07 -4.44 -10.21
N TRP A 92 -1.54 -3.20 -10.38
CA TRP A 92 -0.87 -2.02 -9.84
C TRP A 92 -1.31 -1.67 -8.43
N ARG A 93 -2.54 -1.99 -8.02
CA ARG A 93 -3.10 -1.58 -6.72
C ARG A 93 -2.94 -2.64 -5.63
N LEU A 94 -3.14 -3.90 -5.98
CA LEU A 94 -3.19 -5.00 -5.01
C LEU A 94 -1.88 -5.14 -4.21
N PRO A 95 -0.67 -5.03 -4.80
CA PRO A 95 0.57 -5.18 -4.03
C PRO A 95 0.70 -4.16 -2.89
N SER A 96 0.42 -2.88 -3.16
CA SER A 96 0.50 -1.80 -2.17
C SER A 96 -0.52 -1.99 -1.06
N LEU A 97 -1.76 -2.36 -1.40
CA LEU A 97 -2.82 -2.63 -0.42
C LEU A 97 -2.45 -3.79 0.52
N LEU A 98 -1.98 -4.92 -0.04
CA LEU A 98 -1.57 -6.07 0.76
C LEU A 98 -0.38 -5.74 1.66
N THR A 99 0.56 -4.93 1.17
CA THR A 99 1.72 -4.48 1.97
C THR A 99 1.28 -3.60 3.12
N ALA A 100 0.34 -2.67 2.90
CA ALA A 100 -0.20 -1.81 3.95
C ALA A 100 -0.91 -2.65 5.05
N ILE A 101 -1.71 -3.63 4.66
CA ILE A 101 -2.37 -4.56 5.60
C ILE A 101 -1.32 -5.37 6.38
N ALA A 102 -0.35 -5.95 5.68
CA ALA A 102 0.71 -6.74 6.30
C ALA A 102 1.53 -5.93 7.30
N LEU A 103 1.93 -4.69 6.94
CA LEU A 103 2.64 -3.78 7.82
C LEU A 103 1.79 -3.38 9.03
N SER A 104 0.50 -3.11 8.84
CA SER A 104 -0.43 -2.79 9.93
C SER A 104 -0.52 -3.94 10.94
N ILE A 105 -0.65 -5.18 10.45
CA ILE A 105 -0.66 -6.39 11.30
C ILE A 105 0.68 -6.55 12.02
N LEU A 106 1.81 -6.39 11.31
CA LEU A 106 3.14 -6.52 11.89
C LEU A 106 3.38 -5.48 12.99
N LEU A 107 3.00 -4.22 12.74
CA LEU A 107 3.11 -3.14 13.71
C LEU A 107 2.27 -3.44 14.94
N PHE A 108 1.01 -3.83 14.77
CA PHE A 108 0.12 -4.17 15.88
C PHE A 108 0.66 -5.34 16.73
N ARG A 109 1.14 -6.40 16.06
CA ARG A 109 1.77 -7.54 16.74
C ARG A 109 3.05 -7.15 17.47
N SER A 110 3.88 -6.31 16.86
CA SER A 110 5.13 -5.83 17.47
C SER A 110 4.85 -4.94 18.68
N ALA A 111 3.82 -4.10 18.62
CA ALA A 111 3.40 -3.24 19.72
C ALA A 111 2.88 -4.07 20.90
N GLY A 112 2.04 -5.08 20.64
CA GLY A 112 1.57 -6.01 21.67
C GLY A 112 2.70 -6.82 22.31
N SER A 113 3.72 -7.19 21.53
CA SER A 113 4.91 -7.91 22.06
C SER A 113 5.83 -7.00 22.88
N ALA A 114 5.97 -5.73 22.53
CA ALA A 114 6.89 -4.80 23.18
C ALA A 114 6.29 -4.11 24.41
N TYR A 115 4.99 -3.81 24.37
CA TYR A 115 4.30 -3.00 25.39
C TYR A 115 3.13 -3.74 26.09
N GLY A 116 2.88 -5.01 25.74
CA GLY A 116 1.78 -5.80 26.29
C GLY A 116 0.40 -5.38 25.76
N SER A 117 -0.67 -5.90 26.37
CA SER A 117 -2.09 -5.69 25.96
C SER A 117 -2.57 -4.23 25.97
N ILE A 118 -1.71 -3.28 26.36
CA ILE A 118 -2.05 -1.86 26.48
C ILE A 118 -1.86 -1.10 25.15
N ALA A 119 -1.13 -1.70 24.20
CA ALA A 119 -0.76 -1.06 22.93
C ALA A 119 -1.54 -1.58 21.71
N GLY A 120 -2.49 -2.51 21.90
CA GLY A 120 -3.32 -3.10 20.84
C GLY A 120 -4.80 -3.04 21.16
#